data_AF-A0A8S4RMJ9-F1
#
_entry.id   AF-A0A8S4RMJ9-F1
#
_cell.length_a   1.000
_cell.length_b   1.000
_cell.length_c   1.000
_cell.angle_alpha   90.00
_cell.angle_beta   90.00
_cell.angle_gamma   90.00
#
_symmetry.space_group_name_H-M   'P 1'
#
loop_
_entity.id
_entity.type
_entity.pdbx_description
1 polymer ?
#
loop_
_entity_poly.entity_id
_entity_poly.type
_entity_poly.pdbx_seq_one_letter_code
_entity_poly.pdbx_strand_id
1 'polypeptide(L)'
;MERTKTMASNLENTLRRFKDSTQDFGKSIYDHLNTGIKTLANRDAITEDEIRQYEELVIMKKHPYIDLKALEMKYSPLPSKNTRQSATFPHNRCLIFFIMELQCKVQNYEWGKLGSESKVAQLLSNGSPNVTIDPEKPYAELWMGTHPNGPSLIIERGILLSEYLKDNHDAVGPDVNRKFGITVPFLLKVLSIRKALSIQAHPAKDHAEELNRLYPDMYKDPNHKPELAIALTPFEALCGFRPVNQIKKFLQDLPELAQILPEKSLNAFLNSEGTENSEKELKLVFHSLMTCDKQNITMSLQSLLSRLEKEDSSTQILLQYQLVQRLHKDFPGDVGCWAPYFMNYLKLSPGQAIFLKPNLPHAYISGDCVECMACSDNVVRAGLTPKHIDVLTLVDMLDYKSYTNEEMLFTPQLEDENSCIWRPPVPDFAVVRIKVQSGDSYNTIVRPSPSVIIITSGSGHACDTEPVQARPGVVLFLKASRQLTITPDEGSHIEAYQAICNV
;
A
#
# COMPACT_ATOMS: atom_id res chain seq x y z
N MET A 1 24.63 -40.68 -15.85
CA MET A 1 25.33 -40.13 -17.04
C MET A 1 24.57 -40.37 -18.35
N GLU A 2 23.73 -41.40 -18.47
CA GLU A 2 22.88 -41.64 -19.65
C GLU A 2 21.59 -40.78 -19.68
N ARG A 3 20.97 -40.49 -18.52
CA ARG A 3 19.76 -39.64 -18.44
C ARG A 3 19.99 -38.17 -18.84
N THR A 4 21.21 -37.65 -18.69
CA THR A 4 21.55 -36.26 -19.05
C THR A 4 21.73 -36.09 -20.57
N LYS A 5 22.13 -37.15 -21.29
CA LYS A 5 22.24 -37.14 -22.76
C LYS A 5 20.87 -37.22 -23.45
N THR A 6 19.93 -37.97 -22.89
CA THR A 6 18.54 -38.06 -23.40
C THR A 6 17.79 -36.74 -23.25
N MET A 7 18.04 -36.00 -22.15
CA MET A 7 17.40 -34.71 -21.89
C MET A 7 17.94 -33.59 -22.80
N ALA A 8 19.24 -33.60 -23.11
CA ALA A 8 19.85 -32.67 -24.07
C ALA A 8 19.37 -32.90 -25.51
N SER A 9 19.25 -34.16 -25.94
CA SER A 9 18.72 -34.52 -27.27
C SER A 9 17.23 -34.18 -27.43
N ASN A 10 16.43 -34.30 -26.36
CA ASN A 10 15.02 -33.89 -26.38
C ASN A 10 14.86 -32.36 -26.43
N LEU A 11 15.77 -31.60 -25.82
CA LEU A 11 15.77 -30.15 -25.85
C LEU A 11 16.17 -29.59 -27.22
N GLU A 12 17.20 -30.17 -27.87
CA GLU A 12 17.59 -29.80 -29.24
C GLU A 12 16.51 -30.13 -30.28
N ASN A 13 15.81 -31.27 -30.12
CA ASN A 13 14.69 -31.63 -31.00
C ASN A 13 13.46 -30.71 -30.80
N THR A 14 13.23 -30.22 -29.58
CA THR A 14 12.15 -29.27 -29.28
C THR A 14 12.47 -27.88 -29.84
N LEU A 15 13.72 -27.45 -29.74
CA LEU A 15 14.21 -26.18 -30.31
C LEU A 15 14.22 -26.20 -31.85
N ARG A 16 14.53 -27.34 -32.49
CA ARG A 16 14.37 -27.52 -33.94
C ARG A 16 12.90 -27.42 -34.37
N ARG A 17 11.97 -28.07 -33.67
CA ARG A 17 10.53 -27.97 -33.97
C ARG A 17 9.99 -26.54 -33.82
N PHE A 18 10.49 -25.77 -32.85
CA PHE A 18 10.17 -24.35 -32.69
C PHE A 18 10.75 -23.46 -33.81
N LYS A 19 11.90 -23.84 -34.36
CA LYS A 19 12.55 -23.14 -35.49
C LYS A 19 11.88 -23.46 -36.83
N ASP A 20 11.39 -24.69 -36.99
CA ASP A 20 10.64 -25.11 -38.18
C ASP A 20 9.20 -24.56 -38.14
N SER A 21 8.57 -24.45 -36.96
CA SER A 21 7.21 -23.87 -36.82
C SER A 21 7.15 -22.35 -36.98
N THR A 22 8.29 -21.65 -36.86
CA THR A 22 8.38 -20.20 -37.09
C THR A 22 8.64 -19.84 -38.55
N GLN A 23 9.05 -20.81 -39.39
CA GLN A 23 9.07 -20.63 -40.85
C GLN A 23 7.70 -20.76 -41.52
N ASP A 24 6.74 -21.49 -40.93
CA ASP A 24 5.37 -21.57 -41.46
C ASP A 24 4.45 -20.45 -40.97
N PHE A 25 4.73 -19.83 -39.82
CA PHE A 25 4.00 -18.65 -39.36
C PHE A 25 4.27 -17.40 -40.22
N GLY A 26 5.45 -17.32 -40.84
CA GLY A 26 5.81 -16.25 -41.77
C GLY A 26 5.02 -16.27 -43.07
N LYS A 27 4.68 -17.45 -43.62
CA LYS A 27 3.98 -17.58 -44.91
C LYS A 27 2.49 -17.22 -44.83
N SER A 28 1.80 -17.64 -43.76
CA SER A 28 0.36 -17.36 -43.61
C SER A 28 0.06 -15.88 -43.34
N ILE A 29 1.00 -15.15 -42.69
CA ILE A 29 0.88 -13.72 -42.45
C ILE A 29 1.25 -12.92 -43.70
N TYR A 30 2.27 -13.36 -44.46
CA TYR A 30 2.66 -12.72 -45.73
C TYR A 30 1.55 -12.81 -46.78
N ASP A 31 0.84 -13.93 -46.88
CA ASP A 31 -0.27 -14.11 -47.82
C ASP A 31 -1.54 -13.35 -47.40
N HIS A 32 -1.82 -13.21 -46.10
CA HIS A 32 -2.93 -12.40 -45.60
C HIS A 32 -2.65 -10.88 -45.69
N LEU A 33 -1.40 -10.45 -45.51
CA LEU A 33 -1.00 -9.05 -45.67
C LEU A 33 -0.98 -8.60 -47.14
N ASN A 34 -0.67 -9.51 -48.08
CA ASN A 34 -0.67 -9.21 -49.52
C ASN A 34 -2.06 -8.87 -50.10
N THR A 35 -3.13 -9.24 -49.39
CA THR A 35 -4.50 -8.92 -49.82
C THR A 35 -4.98 -7.56 -49.27
N GLY A 36 -4.42 -7.11 -48.14
CA GLY A 36 -4.73 -5.80 -47.55
C GLY A 36 -3.85 -4.65 -48.06
N ILE A 37 -2.60 -4.94 -48.45
CA ILE A 37 -1.65 -3.92 -48.94
C ILE A 37 -1.93 -3.52 -50.40
N LYS A 38 -2.56 -4.39 -51.21
CA LYS A 38 -2.94 -4.03 -52.59
C LYS A 38 -4.10 -3.03 -52.68
N THR A 39 -4.79 -2.73 -51.59
CA THR A 39 -5.87 -1.73 -51.55
C THR A 39 -5.43 -0.36 -51.03
N LEU A 40 -4.16 -0.21 -50.63
CA LEU A 40 -3.55 1.07 -50.22
C LEU A 40 -2.45 1.55 -51.18
N ALA A 41 -2.30 0.89 -52.33
CA ALA A 41 -1.46 1.37 -53.43
C ALA A 41 -2.13 2.55 -54.18
N ASN A 42 -2.30 3.67 -53.47
CA ASN A 42 -2.37 5.02 -54.04
C ASN A 42 -2.28 6.05 -52.90
N ARG A 43 -1.10 6.12 -52.28
CA ARG A 43 -0.40 7.34 -51.80
C ARG A 43 0.69 6.95 -50.80
N ASP A 44 1.92 7.33 -51.15
CA ASP A 44 3.13 7.42 -50.34
C ASP A 44 3.69 6.14 -49.69
N ALA A 45 4.98 5.89 -49.95
CA ALA A 45 5.69 4.67 -49.58
C ALA A 45 5.95 4.61 -48.07
N ILE A 46 5.38 3.60 -47.41
CA ILE A 46 5.65 3.27 -46.00
C ILE A 46 7.10 2.78 -45.87
N THR A 47 7.84 3.38 -44.95
CA THR A 47 9.27 3.11 -44.68
C THR A 47 9.45 1.87 -43.78
N GLU A 48 10.63 1.24 -43.81
CA GLU A 48 10.94 0.07 -42.96
C GLU A 48 10.77 0.36 -41.45
N ASP A 49 11.04 1.60 -41.04
CA ASP A 49 10.84 2.04 -39.64
C ASP A 49 9.35 2.12 -39.25
N GLU A 50 8.47 2.50 -40.18
CA GLU A 50 7.02 2.53 -39.94
C GLU A 50 6.43 1.13 -39.87
N ILE A 51 6.97 0.18 -40.65
CA ILE A 51 6.60 -1.25 -40.54
C ILE A 51 7.03 -1.80 -39.18
N ARG A 52 8.25 -1.50 -38.73
CA ARG A 52 8.77 -1.95 -37.42
C ARG A 52 7.97 -1.37 -36.26
N GLN A 53 7.62 -0.08 -36.31
CA GLN A 53 6.76 0.54 -35.29
C GLN A 53 5.37 -0.10 -35.25
N TYR A 54 4.81 -0.47 -36.41
CA TYR A 54 3.52 -1.16 -36.46
C TYR A 54 3.61 -2.58 -35.86
N GLU A 55 4.67 -3.33 -36.15
CA GLU A 55 4.91 -4.66 -35.56
C GLU A 55 5.09 -4.58 -34.03
N GLU A 56 5.84 -3.61 -33.52
CA GLU A 56 6.00 -3.36 -32.08
C GLU A 56 4.65 -3.03 -31.41
N LEU A 57 3.81 -2.20 -32.06
CA LEU A 57 2.46 -1.87 -31.57
C LEU A 57 1.54 -3.09 -31.54
N VAL A 58 1.60 -3.97 -32.54
CA VAL A 58 0.81 -5.20 -32.58
C VAL A 58 1.25 -6.18 -31.48
N ILE A 59 2.56 -6.31 -31.24
CA ILE A 59 3.12 -7.15 -30.18
C ILE A 59 2.73 -6.61 -28.79
N MET A 60 2.86 -5.29 -28.57
CA MET A 60 2.44 -4.65 -27.32
C MET A 60 0.94 -4.80 -27.05
N LYS A 61 0.11 -4.79 -28.10
CA LYS A 61 -1.35 -4.94 -27.95
C LYS A 61 -1.79 -6.38 -27.67
N LYS A 62 -1.06 -7.39 -28.15
CA LYS A 62 -1.31 -8.81 -27.84
C LYS A 62 -0.64 -9.29 -26.56
N HIS A 63 0.49 -8.70 -26.17
CA HIS A 63 1.29 -9.10 -25.03
C HIS A 63 1.80 -7.87 -24.25
N PRO A 64 0.92 -7.15 -23.52
CA PRO A 64 1.23 -5.86 -22.89
C PRO A 64 2.26 -5.91 -21.76
N TYR A 65 2.74 -7.10 -21.40
CA TYR A 65 3.69 -7.34 -20.31
C TYR A 65 5.13 -7.59 -20.82
N ILE A 66 5.35 -7.56 -22.14
CA ILE A 66 6.69 -7.80 -22.74
C ILE A 66 7.40 -6.45 -22.90
N ASP A 67 8.53 -6.28 -22.20
CA ASP A 67 9.45 -5.16 -22.41
C ASP A 67 10.37 -5.45 -23.60
N LEU A 68 10.05 -4.85 -24.75
CA LEU A 68 10.78 -5.03 -26.00
C LEU A 68 12.22 -4.51 -25.93
N LYS A 69 12.49 -3.45 -25.14
CA LYS A 69 13.86 -2.93 -24.94
C LYS A 69 14.71 -3.90 -24.13
N ALA A 70 14.11 -4.55 -23.13
CA ALA A 70 14.80 -5.58 -22.35
C ALA A 70 15.14 -6.82 -23.22
N LEU A 71 14.30 -7.15 -24.21
CA LEU A 71 14.57 -8.21 -25.18
C LEU A 71 15.67 -7.83 -26.19
N GLU A 72 15.67 -6.61 -26.72
CA GLU A 72 16.73 -6.14 -27.62
C GLU A 72 18.09 -6.10 -26.93
N MET A 73 18.16 -5.65 -25.68
CA MET A 73 19.40 -5.66 -24.90
C MET A 73 19.91 -7.09 -24.64
N LYS A 74 19.00 -8.07 -24.53
CA LYS A 74 19.34 -9.46 -24.22
C LYS A 74 19.81 -10.26 -25.44
N TYR A 75 19.42 -9.86 -26.65
CA TYR A 75 19.72 -10.59 -27.89
C TYR A 75 20.53 -9.79 -28.93
N SER A 76 21.03 -8.61 -28.56
CA SER A 76 21.97 -7.87 -29.41
C SER A 76 23.29 -8.65 -29.58
N PRO A 77 23.81 -8.81 -30.81
CA PRO A 77 25.05 -9.53 -31.05
C PRO A 77 26.26 -8.79 -30.45
N LEU A 78 27.10 -9.50 -29.70
CA LEU A 78 28.32 -8.97 -29.10
C LEU A 78 29.33 -8.52 -30.17
N PRO A 79 30.04 -7.38 -29.99
CA PRO A 79 31.08 -6.96 -30.93
C PRO A 79 32.30 -7.89 -30.88
N SER A 80 32.91 -8.10 -32.04
CA SER A 80 34.09 -8.93 -32.25
C SER A 80 35.30 -8.51 -31.41
N LYS A 81 35.93 -9.49 -30.75
CA LYS A 81 37.21 -9.34 -30.05
C LYS A 81 38.33 -8.93 -31.02
N ASN A 82 38.90 -7.73 -30.86
CA ASN A 82 40.32 -7.44 -31.07
C ASN A 82 40.67 -5.98 -30.75
N THR A 83 41.08 -5.70 -29.50
CA THR A 83 42.20 -4.79 -29.18
C THR A 83 42.52 -4.88 -27.69
N ARG A 84 43.75 -5.32 -27.37
CA ARG A 84 44.34 -5.16 -26.03
C ARG A 84 44.79 -3.71 -25.89
N GLN A 85 44.20 -2.97 -24.95
CA GLN A 85 44.86 -1.83 -24.32
C GLN A 85 44.74 -1.99 -22.80
N SER A 86 45.91 -2.00 -22.17
CA SER A 86 46.10 -2.01 -20.73
C SER A 86 45.62 -0.68 -20.14
N ALA A 87 44.47 -0.68 -19.49
CA ALA A 87 44.09 0.36 -18.56
C ALA A 87 44.18 -0.21 -17.14
N THR A 88 45.19 0.23 -16.41
CA THR A 88 45.29 0.06 -14.96
C THR A 88 44.15 0.83 -14.31
N PHE A 89 43.13 0.11 -13.83
CA PHE A 89 42.12 0.69 -12.96
C PHE A 89 42.72 0.89 -11.57
N PRO A 90 42.63 2.10 -10.97
CA PRO A 90 42.99 2.27 -9.57
C PRO A 90 42.02 1.41 -8.74
N HIS A 91 42.56 0.65 -7.78
CA HIS A 91 41.76 0.03 -6.73
C HIS A 91 41.01 1.13 -5.98
N ASN A 92 39.76 1.38 -6.37
CA ASN A 92 38.81 2.07 -5.52
C ASN A 92 38.66 1.20 -4.27
N ARG A 93 39.16 1.72 -3.14
CA ARG A 93 38.83 1.21 -1.82
C ARG A 93 37.31 1.10 -1.76
N CYS A 94 36.82 -0.12 -1.58
CA CYS A 94 35.43 -0.37 -1.26
C CYS A 94 35.18 0.29 0.11
N LEU A 95 34.65 1.52 0.09
CA LEU A 95 34.12 2.16 1.29
C LEU A 95 32.93 1.29 1.69
N ILE A 96 33.07 0.54 2.78
CA ILE A 96 31.99 -0.28 3.30
C ILE A 96 31.04 0.68 4.02
N PHE A 97 30.10 1.26 3.27
CA PHE A 97 28.97 1.98 3.85
C PHE A 97 28.03 0.94 4.48
N PHE A 98 27.85 1.02 5.80
CA PHE A 98 27.01 0.09 6.56
C PHE A 98 25.60 0.61 6.80
N ILE A 99 25.44 1.93 6.95
CA ILE A 99 24.13 2.57 6.86
C ILE A 99 23.81 2.81 5.38
N MET A 100 22.58 2.49 4.99
CA MET A 100 22.17 2.50 3.59
C MET A 100 21.00 3.47 3.43
N GLU A 101 21.25 4.61 2.79
CA GLU A 101 20.18 5.54 2.44
C GLU A 101 19.32 4.95 1.33
N LEU A 102 18.01 5.01 1.50
CA LEU A 102 17.04 4.46 0.57
C LEU A 102 16.37 5.56 -0.25
N GLN A 103 16.50 5.47 -1.57
CA GLN A 103 15.59 6.15 -2.48
C GLN A 103 14.30 5.34 -2.59
N CYS A 104 13.20 5.96 -2.18
CA CYS A 104 11.90 5.30 -1.99
C CYS A 104 10.87 5.72 -3.04
N LYS A 105 9.88 4.85 -3.30
CA LYS A 105 8.89 5.08 -4.35
C LYS A 105 7.75 5.96 -3.84
N VAL A 106 7.40 7.00 -4.59
CA VAL A 106 6.15 7.75 -4.38
C VAL A 106 5.05 7.25 -5.30
N GLN A 107 3.87 7.02 -4.73
CA GLN A 107 2.62 6.76 -5.45
C GLN A 107 1.79 8.04 -5.54
N ASN A 108 1.36 8.37 -6.76
CA ASN A 108 0.60 9.58 -7.06
C ASN A 108 -0.89 9.28 -7.26
N TYR A 109 -1.52 8.58 -6.31
CA TYR A 109 -2.93 8.23 -6.41
C TYR A 109 -3.83 9.47 -6.26
N GLU A 110 -4.95 9.50 -6.99
CA GLU A 110 -5.91 10.61 -7.04
C GLU A 110 -6.42 11.12 -5.68
N TRP A 111 -6.47 10.25 -4.67
CA TRP A 111 -6.93 10.61 -3.34
C TRP A 111 -5.91 11.41 -2.51
N GLY A 112 -4.64 11.48 -2.96
CA GLY A 112 -3.56 12.15 -2.27
C GLY A 112 -3.74 13.68 -2.19
N LYS A 113 -3.12 14.31 -1.18
CA LYS A 113 -2.97 15.78 -1.14
C LYS A 113 -2.12 16.27 -2.31
N LEU A 114 -2.39 17.49 -2.77
CA LEU A 114 -1.74 18.08 -3.95
C LEU A 114 -0.45 18.79 -3.57
N GLY A 115 0.56 18.65 -4.43
CA GLY A 115 1.81 19.40 -4.33
C GLY A 115 2.36 19.48 -2.91
N SER A 116 2.82 20.66 -2.51
CA SER A 116 3.45 20.90 -1.21
C SER A 116 2.51 20.82 0.00
N GLU A 117 1.19 20.70 -0.19
CA GLU A 117 0.27 20.39 0.92
C GLU A 117 0.42 18.94 1.39
N SER A 118 0.94 18.07 0.52
CA SER A 118 1.20 16.68 0.85
C SER A 118 2.43 16.53 1.73
N LYS A 119 2.29 15.80 2.84
CA LYS A 119 3.43 15.38 3.65
C LYS A 119 4.39 14.51 2.84
N VAL A 120 3.87 13.68 1.93
CA VAL A 120 4.70 12.86 1.03
C VAL A 120 5.52 13.73 0.08
N ALA A 121 4.93 14.78 -0.49
CA ALA A 121 5.68 15.72 -1.33
C ALA A 121 6.74 16.48 -0.55
N GLN A 122 6.42 16.95 0.66
CA GLN A 122 7.38 17.61 1.55
C GLN A 122 8.55 16.70 1.91
N LEU A 123 8.28 15.43 2.22
CA LEU A 123 9.33 14.45 2.50
C LEU A 123 10.17 14.18 1.26
N LEU A 124 9.54 14.02 0.09
CA LEU A 124 10.25 13.82 -1.18
C LEU A 124 11.17 14.99 -1.52
N SER A 125 10.67 16.23 -1.47
CA SER A 125 11.44 17.42 -1.84
C SER A 125 12.57 17.71 -0.87
N ASN A 126 12.33 17.49 0.44
CA ASN A 126 13.40 17.59 1.41
C ASN A 126 14.40 16.47 1.15
N GLY A 127 13.99 15.20 1.24
CA GLY A 127 14.78 13.98 1.01
C GLY A 127 15.67 14.03 -0.23
N SER A 128 15.14 14.51 -1.34
CA SER A 128 15.83 14.65 -2.62
C SER A 128 15.71 16.08 -3.16
N PRO A 129 16.63 17.01 -2.79
CA PRO A 129 16.51 18.44 -3.09
C PRO A 129 16.40 18.80 -4.58
N ASN A 130 16.83 17.91 -5.47
CA ASN A 130 16.77 18.11 -6.92
C ASN A 130 15.39 17.80 -7.51
N VAL A 131 14.46 17.27 -6.73
CA VAL A 131 13.10 16.94 -7.18
C VAL A 131 12.22 18.18 -7.14
N THR A 132 11.65 18.53 -8.29
CA THR A 132 10.62 19.58 -8.38
C THR A 132 9.25 18.99 -8.08
N ILE A 133 8.52 19.63 -7.16
CA ILE A 133 7.14 19.27 -6.82
C ILE A 133 6.17 19.98 -7.76
N ASP A 134 5.31 19.19 -8.38
CA ASP A 134 4.21 19.71 -9.20
C ASP A 134 3.03 20.10 -8.27
N PRO A 135 2.60 21.37 -8.25
CA PRO A 135 1.55 21.85 -7.36
C PRO A 135 0.18 21.22 -7.61
N GLU A 136 -0.11 20.72 -8.82
CA GLU A 136 -1.42 20.15 -9.18
C GLU A 136 -1.45 18.62 -9.09
N LYS A 137 -0.28 17.99 -8.95
CA LYS A 137 -0.16 16.54 -8.87
C LYS A 137 -0.45 16.02 -7.46
N PRO A 138 -1.20 14.92 -7.30
CA PRO A 138 -1.38 14.29 -6.00
C PRO A 138 -0.14 13.49 -5.58
N TYR A 139 0.25 13.59 -4.32
CA TYR A 139 1.33 12.82 -3.70
C TYR A 139 0.72 12.04 -2.53
N ALA A 140 0.43 10.76 -2.74
CA ALA A 140 -0.46 9.99 -1.89
C ALA A 140 0.31 9.12 -0.88
N GLU A 141 1.27 8.34 -1.36
CA GLU A 141 2.02 7.38 -0.52
C GLU A 141 3.52 7.46 -0.81
N LEU A 142 4.36 7.38 0.23
CA LEU A 142 5.79 7.11 0.13
C LEU A 142 6.05 5.68 0.62
N TRP A 143 6.55 4.78 -0.23
CA TRP A 143 6.74 3.36 0.06
C TRP A 143 8.20 3.05 0.38
N MET A 144 8.42 2.38 1.51
CA MET A 144 9.75 2.09 2.04
C MET A 144 9.84 0.61 2.42
N GLY A 145 10.63 -0.16 1.68
CA GLY A 145 10.79 -1.59 1.90
C GLY A 145 11.15 -2.36 0.63
N THR A 146 10.72 -3.62 0.58
CA THR A 146 11.08 -4.56 -0.51
C THR A 146 9.91 -4.90 -1.43
N HIS A 147 8.78 -4.19 -1.31
CA HIS A 147 7.56 -4.51 -2.05
C HIS A 147 7.76 -4.33 -3.58
N PRO A 148 7.37 -5.30 -4.42
CA PRO A 148 7.60 -5.23 -5.87
C PRO A 148 6.96 -4.01 -6.57
N ASN A 149 5.78 -3.59 -6.14
CA ASN A 149 5.07 -2.41 -6.70
C ASN A 149 5.67 -1.06 -6.28
N GLY A 150 6.61 -1.04 -5.33
CA GLY A 150 7.28 0.18 -4.88
C GLY A 150 8.62 -0.15 -4.21
N PRO A 151 9.60 -0.66 -4.99
CA PRO A 151 10.85 -1.14 -4.42
C PRO A 151 11.74 0.04 -4.01
N SER A 152 12.43 -0.09 -2.87
CA SER A 152 13.45 0.86 -2.44
C SER A 152 14.82 0.54 -3.06
N LEU A 153 15.54 1.58 -3.50
CA LEU A 153 16.90 1.51 -4.03
C LEU A 153 17.90 1.98 -2.97
N ILE A 154 18.98 1.24 -2.76
CA ILE A 154 20.10 1.71 -1.91
C ILE A 154 20.94 2.68 -2.73
N ILE A 155 20.98 3.95 -2.34
CA ILE A 155 21.54 5.05 -3.14
C ILE A 155 23.01 4.83 -3.46
N GLU A 156 23.82 4.49 -2.45
CA GLU A 156 25.27 4.38 -2.57
C GLU A 156 25.70 3.17 -3.42
N ARG A 157 24.81 2.18 -3.58
CA ARG A 157 25.08 0.94 -4.31
C ARG A 157 24.40 0.88 -5.68
N GLY A 158 23.34 1.65 -5.88
CA GLY A 158 22.55 1.61 -7.12
C GLY A 158 21.84 0.27 -7.36
N ILE A 159 21.53 -0.49 -6.31
CA ILE A 159 20.80 -1.77 -6.38
C ILE A 159 19.56 -1.76 -5.50
N LEU A 160 18.57 -2.60 -5.82
CA LEU A 160 17.36 -2.69 -5.01
C LEU A 160 17.67 -3.31 -3.65
N LEU A 161 16.97 -2.87 -2.61
CA LEU A 161 17.08 -3.45 -1.27
C LEU A 161 16.79 -4.96 -1.29
N SER A 162 15.78 -5.38 -2.05
CA SER A 162 15.44 -6.80 -2.21
C SER A 162 16.53 -7.62 -2.89
N GLU A 163 17.33 -7.02 -3.77
CA GLU A 163 18.49 -7.67 -4.40
C GLU A 163 19.67 -7.74 -3.44
N TYR A 164 19.93 -6.65 -2.72
CA TYR A 164 20.97 -6.62 -1.69
C TYR A 164 20.81 -7.72 -0.65
N LEU A 165 19.57 -7.96 -0.18
CA LEU A 165 19.30 -8.98 0.83
C LEU A 165 19.65 -10.39 0.37
N LYS A 166 19.53 -10.71 -0.93
CA LYS A 166 19.85 -12.06 -1.47
C LYS A 166 21.31 -12.45 -1.27
N ASP A 167 22.22 -11.48 -1.22
CA ASP A 167 23.65 -11.72 -1.00
C ASP A 167 24.09 -11.40 0.44
N ASN A 168 23.20 -10.85 1.28
CA ASN A 168 23.50 -10.36 2.63
C ASN A 168 22.47 -10.91 3.62
N HIS A 169 22.42 -12.23 3.78
CA HIS A 169 21.43 -12.90 4.63
C HIS A 169 21.52 -12.50 6.11
N ASP A 170 22.69 -12.05 6.56
CA ASP A 170 22.92 -11.50 7.91
C ASP A 170 22.08 -10.23 8.16
N ALA A 171 21.71 -9.49 7.12
CA ALA A 171 21.03 -8.21 7.23
C ALA A 171 19.64 -8.31 7.87
N VAL A 172 18.94 -9.45 7.71
CA VAL A 172 17.60 -9.66 8.30
C VAL A 172 17.65 -10.28 9.69
N GLY A 173 18.76 -10.91 10.08
CA GLY A 173 18.87 -11.62 11.34
C GLY A 173 18.20 -13.01 11.33
N PRO A 174 18.58 -13.89 12.27
CA PRO A 174 18.26 -15.31 12.23
C PRO A 174 16.77 -15.61 12.40
N ASP A 175 16.07 -14.90 13.29
CA ASP A 175 14.67 -15.21 13.61
C ASP A 175 13.70 -14.72 12.52
N VAL A 176 14.00 -13.55 11.92
CA VAL A 176 13.28 -13.07 10.73
C VAL A 176 13.49 -14.03 9.57
N ASN A 177 14.73 -14.46 9.31
CA ASN A 177 15.00 -15.44 8.26
C ASN A 177 14.24 -16.75 8.48
N ARG A 178 14.24 -17.27 9.72
CA ARG A 178 13.53 -18.51 10.05
C ARG A 178 12.02 -18.40 9.79
N LYS A 179 11.42 -17.24 10.04
CA LYS A 179 9.97 -17.05 9.98
C LYS A 179 9.46 -16.57 8.61
N PHE A 180 10.19 -15.65 7.99
CA PHE A 180 9.77 -14.94 6.79
C PHE A 180 10.73 -15.12 5.60
N GLY A 181 11.88 -15.76 5.82
CA GLY A 181 12.95 -15.86 4.83
C GLY A 181 13.79 -14.59 4.73
N ILE A 182 14.60 -14.51 3.67
CA ILE A 182 15.51 -13.38 3.40
C ILE A 182 14.74 -12.23 2.77
N THR A 183 13.95 -11.53 3.58
CA THR A 183 13.13 -10.39 3.15
C THR A 183 12.85 -9.42 4.30
N VAL A 184 12.30 -8.25 3.96
CA VAL A 184 11.63 -7.36 4.93
C VAL A 184 10.14 -7.72 4.89
N PRO A 185 9.55 -8.31 5.95
CA PRO A 185 8.19 -8.85 5.94
C PRO A 185 7.09 -7.77 6.06
N PHE A 186 7.48 -6.51 6.11
CA PHE A 186 6.58 -5.38 6.25
C PHE A 186 6.85 -4.32 5.18
N LEU A 187 5.85 -3.46 4.98
CA LEU A 187 5.95 -2.26 4.16
C LEU A 187 5.65 -1.05 5.05
N LEU A 188 6.65 -0.18 5.22
CA LEU A 188 6.48 1.11 5.89
C LEU A 188 6.06 2.13 4.83
N LYS A 189 5.11 3.00 5.21
CA LYS A 189 4.65 4.09 4.36
C LYS A 189 4.44 5.38 5.15
N VAL A 190 4.47 6.49 4.40
CA VAL A 190 3.79 7.72 4.81
C VAL A 190 2.64 7.94 3.84
N LEU A 191 1.44 8.16 4.37
CA LEU A 191 0.24 8.50 3.59
C LEU A 191 -0.09 9.98 3.78
N SER A 192 -0.59 10.61 2.72
CA SER A 192 -1.07 11.99 2.75
C SER A 192 -2.42 12.12 2.07
N ILE A 193 -3.48 12.12 2.87
CA ILE A 193 -4.86 11.84 2.43
C ILE A 193 -5.65 13.13 2.33
N ARG A 194 -6.20 13.39 1.12
CA ARG A 194 -7.10 14.51 0.82
C ARG A 194 -8.55 14.06 0.64
N LYS A 195 -8.75 12.94 -0.05
CA LYS A 195 -10.06 12.30 -0.27
C LYS A 195 -10.11 10.98 0.49
N ALA A 196 -11.30 10.56 0.91
CA ALA A 196 -11.45 9.30 1.61
C ALA A 196 -11.00 8.11 0.74
N LEU A 197 -10.33 7.14 1.38
CA LEU A 197 -10.00 5.85 0.77
C LEU A 197 -11.23 4.94 0.80
N SER A 198 -11.17 3.87 0.01
CA SER A 198 -12.22 2.83 0.05
C SER A 198 -12.35 2.23 1.43
N ILE A 199 -13.59 1.97 1.86
CA ILE A 199 -13.82 1.12 3.03
C ILE A 199 -13.33 -0.27 2.69
N GLN A 200 -12.51 -0.83 3.56
CA GLN A 200 -11.84 -2.09 3.33
C GLN A 200 -11.77 -2.94 4.60
N ALA A 201 -11.63 -4.24 4.40
CA ALA A 201 -11.21 -5.20 5.41
C ALA A 201 -10.22 -6.19 4.77
N HIS A 202 -9.37 -6.77 5.61
CA HIS A 202 -8.34 -7.72 5.19
C HIS A 202 -8.58 -9.08 5.83
N PRO A 203 -8.55 -10.18 5.06
CA PRO A 203 -8.81 -11.50 5.61
C PRO A 203 -7.74 -11.92 6.61
N ALA A 204 -8.16 -12.74 7.58
CA ALA A 204 -7.23 -13.49 8.41
C ALA A 204 -6.40 -14.45 7.54
N LYS A 205 -5.26 -14.92 8.08
CA LYS A 205 -4.25 -15.64 7.31
C LYS A 205 -4.78 -16.91 6.64
N ASP A 206 -5.53 -17.70 7.39
CA ASP A 206 -6.20 -18.92 6.93
C ASP A 206 -7.22 -18.64 5.80
N HIS A 207 -8.04 -17.61 5.96
CA HIS A 207 -9.01 -17.23 4.95
C HIS A 207 -8.32 -16.61 3.71
N ALA A 208 -7.22 -15.87 3.88
CA ALA A 208 -6.42 -15.35 2.77
C ALA A 208 -5.81 -16.48 1.92
N GLU A 209 -5.31 -17.53 2.56
CA GLU A 209 -4.83 -18.75 1.88
C GLU A 209 -5.95 -19.43 1.07
N GLU A 210 -7.14 -19.54 1.65
CA GLU A 210 -8.30 -20.10 0.97
C GLU A 210 -8.74 -19.24 -0.23
N LEU A 211 -8.87 -17.92 -0.03
CA LEU A 211 -9.29 -16.97 -1.06
C LEU A 211 -8.29 -16.91 -2.21
N ASN A 212 -6.98 -16.90 -1.93
CA ASN A 212 -5.95 -16.95 -2.96
C ASN A 212 -6.01 -18.25 -3.78
N ARG A 213 -6.29 -19.39 -3.12
CA ARG A 213 -6.45 -20.69 -3.81
C ARG A 213 -7.70 -20.75 -4.68
N LEU A 214 -8.82 -20.22 -4.21
CA LEU A 214 -10.11 -20.27 -4.91
C LEU A 214 -10.25 -19.18 -5.98
N TYR A 215 -9.70 -17.99 -5.73
CA TYR A 215 -9.88 -16.78 -6.54
C TYR A 215 -8.55 -15.99 -6.71
N PRO A 216 -7.50 -16.58 -7.29
CA PRO A 216 -6.16 -15.96 -7.39
C PRO A 216 -6.12 -14.66 -8.22
N ASP A 217 -7.10 -14.46 -9.10
CA ASP A 217 -7.24 -13.23 -9.88
C ASP A 217 -7.74 -12.04 -9.05
N MET A 218 -8.41 -12.30 -7.92
CA MET A 218 -8.91 -11.27 -7.00
C MET A 218 -8.01 -11.13 -5.78
N TYR A 219 -7.53 -12.25 -5.22
CA TYR A 219 -6.67 -12.30 -4.03
C TYR A 219 -5.28 -12.74 -4.44
N LYS A 220 -4.33 -11.81 -4.45
CA LYS A 220 -3.05 -11.95 -5.16
C LYS A 220 -2.00 -12.76 -4.43
N ASP A 221 -2.16 -12.90 -3.12
CA ASP A 221 -1.23 -13.61 -2.27
C ASP A 221 -1.97 -14.35 -1.14
N PRO A 222 -1.36 -15.37 -0.53
CA PRO A 222 -1.96 -16.12 0.58
C PRO A 222 -1.71 -15.42 1.93
N ASN A 223 -1.41 -14.12 1.98
CA ASN A 223 -1.04 -13.45 3.22
C ASN A 223 -2.17 -12.61 3.82
N HIS A 224 -2.17 -12.53 5.15
CA HIS A 224 -2.98 -11.54 5.85
C HIS A 224 -2.39 -10.14 5.65
N LYS A 225 -3.16 -9.10 5.99
CA LYS A 225 -2.71 -7.72 5.90
C LYS A 225 -3.10 -6.91 7.15
N PRO A 226 -2.53 -7.23 8.33
CA PRO A 226 -2.62 -6.34 9.48
C PRO A 226 -1.92 -5.01 9.16
N GLU A 227 -2.48 -3.91 9.63
CA GLU A 227 -1.96 -2.56 9.39
C GLU A 227 -1.97 -1.73 10.68
N LEU A 228 -1.02 -0.81 10.85
CA LEU A 228 -0.95 0.15 11.94
C LEU A 228 -0.82 1.55 11.33
N ALA A 229 -1.73 2.45 11.69
CA ALA A 229 -1.66 3.85 11.30
C ALA A 229 -1.37 4.74 12.52
N ILE A 230 -0.34 5.58 12.43
CA ILE A 230 0.05 6.56 13.45
C ILE A 230 -0.07 7.96 12.85
N ALA A 231 -0.91 8.80 13.46
CA ALA A 231 -1.20 10.12 12.95
C ALA A 231 0.03 11.05 13.01
N LEU A 232 0.34 11.72 11.90
CA LEU A 232 1.36 12.79 11.82
C LEU A 232 0.73 14.18 11.91
N THR A 233 -0.49 14.32 11.43
CA THR A 233 -1.35 15.51 11.56
C THR A 233 -2.68 15.09 12.21
N PRO A 234 -3.63 16.01 12.49
CA PRO A 234 -5.01 15.59 12.71
C PRO A 234 -5.43 14.62 11.59
N PHE A 235 -5.93 13.46 12.00
CA PHE A 235 -6.18 12.32 11.13
C PHE A 235 -7.56 11.75 11.40
N GLU A 236 -8.34 11.56 10.34
CA GLU A 236 -9.73 11.11 10.39
C GLU A 236 -9.83 9.71 9.79
N ALA A 237 -10.47 8.78 10.49
CA ALA A 237 -10.70 7.42 10.02
C ALA A 237 -12.07 6.88 10.44
N LEU A 238 -12.63 6.00 9.62
CA LEU A 238 -13.68 5.06 10.03
C LEU A 238 -12.99 3.75 10.43
N CYS A 239 -13.29 3.18 11.59
CA CYS A 239 -12.61 1.96 12.03
C CYS A 239 -13.45 1.12 13.02
N GLY A 240 -13.75 -0.12 12.64
CA GLY A 240 -14.56 -1.04 13.45
C GLY A 240 -16.03 -0.60 13.58
N PHE A 241 -16.90 -1.53 13.94
CA PHE A 241 -18.30 -1.20 14.21
C PHE A 241 -18.43 -0.43 15.53
N ARG A 242 -19.34 0.54 15.55
CA ARG A 242 -19.69 1.32 16.75
C ARG A 242 -20.40 0.45 17.77
N PRO A 243 -20.50 0.89 19.04
CA PRO A 243 -21.39 0.26 20.01
C PRO A 243 -22.81 0.13 19.44
N VAL A 244 -23.37 -1.07 19.55
CA VAL A 244 -24.66 -1.45 18.93
C VAL A 244 -25.77 -0.43 19.22
N ASN A 245 -25.84 0.10 20.44
CA ASN A 245 -26.82 1.11 20.83
C ASN A 245 -26.70 2.42 20.03
N GLN A 246 -25.50 2.82 19.62
CA GLN A 246 -25.31 3.99 18.75
C GLN A 246 -25.84 3.70 17.34
N ILE A 247 -25.57 2.51 16.79
CA ILE A 247 -26.09 2.10 15.48
C ILE A 247 -27.62 2.08 15.51
N LYS A 248 -28.23 1.48 16.55
CA LYS A 248 -29.69 1.49 16.75
C LYS A 248 -30.24 2.91 16.81
N LYS A 249 -29.56 3.82 17.52
CA LYS A 249 -29.97 5.22 17.62
C LYS A 249 -29.95 5.92 16.26
N PHE A 250 -28.92 5.71 15.43
CA PHE A 250 -28.94 6.25 14.06
C PHE A 250 -30.06 5.66 13.22
N LEU A 251 -30.32 4.36 13.29
CA LEU A 251 -31.42 3.73 12.57
C LEU A 251 -32.80 4.28 12.99
N GLN A 252 -32.96 4.70 14.24
CA GLN A 252 -34.17 5.35 14.73
C GLN A 252 -34.28 6.82 14.30
N ASP A 253 -33.15 7.54 14.24
CA ASP A 253 -33.12 8.98 13.95
C ASP A 253 -33.03 9.30 12.45
N LEU A 254 -32.70 8.30 11.61
CA LEU A 254 -32.49 8.45 10.18
C LEU A 254 -33.51 7.61 9.39
N PRO A 255 -34.71 8.15 9.11
CA PRO A 255 -35.72 7.43 8.35
C PRO A 255 -35.22 7.03 6.95
N GLU A 256 -34.34 7.83 6.33
CA GLU A 256 -33.76 7.52 5.02
C GLU A 256 -32.85 6.29 5.03
N LEU A 257 -32.19 6.01 6.16
CA LEU A 257 -31.41 4.79 6.34
C LEU A 257 -32.34 3.61 6.69
N ALA A 258 -33.33 3.83 7.55
CA ALA A 258 -34.28 2.79 7.93
C ALA A 258 -35.08 2.25 6.73
N GLN A 259 -35.54 3.13 5.82
CA GLN A 259 -36.40 2.76 4.70
C GLN A 259 -35.72 1.89 3.64
N ILE A 260 -34.37 1.94 3.53
CA ILE A 260 -33.63 1.13 2.55
C ILE A 260 -33.31 -0.27 3.07
N LEU A 261 -33.63 -0.54 4.34
CA LEU A 261 -33.41 -1.82 4.99
C LEU A 261 -34.73 -2.62 5.05
N PRO A 262 -34.71 -3.95 4.89
CA PRO A 262 -35.89 -4.77 5.08
C PRO A 262 -36.44 -4.65 6.50
N GLU A 263 -37.74 -4.35 6.63
CA GLU A 263 -38.41 -4.13 7.91
C GLU A 263 -38.19 -5.28 8.91
N LYS A 264 -38.21 -6.53 8.43
CA LYS A 264 -37.95 -7.71 9.25
C LYS A 264 -36.57 -7.68 9.90
N SER A 265 -35.53 -7.39 9.12
CA SER A 265 -34.13 -7.35 9.59
C SER A 265 -33.89 -6.14 10.49
N LEU A 266 -34.46 -4.99 10.13
CA LEU A 266 -34.39 -3.77 10.95
C LEU A 266 -35.03 -3.98 12.32
N ASN A 267 -36.25 -4.51 12.37
CA ASN A 267 -36.96 -4.76 13.63
C ASN A 267 -36.26 -5.83 14.47
N ALA A 268 -35.71 -6.89 13.86
CA ALA A 268 -34.93 -7.89 14.57
C ALA A 268 -33.68 -7.28 15.23
N PHE A 269 -32.93 -6.45 14.50
CA PHE A 269 -31.78 -5.75 15.05
C PHE A 269 -32.16 -4.74 16.14
N LEU A 270 -33.17 -3.89 15.92
CA LEU A 270 -33.59 -2.91 16.93
C LEU A 270 -34.02 -3.58 18.24
N ASN A 271 -34.69 -4.72 18.16
CA ASN A 271 -35.15 -5.49 19.32
C ASN A 271 -34.12 -6.51 19.87
N SER A 272 -32.93 -6.62 19.27
CA SER A 272 -31.91 -7.55 19.74
C SER A 272 -31.41 -7.17 21.13
N GLU A 273 -31.35 -8.14 22.04
CA GLU A 273 -30.71 -7.98 23.34
C GLU A 273 -29.55 -8.96 23.50
N GLY A 274 -28.54 -8.58 24.29
CA GLY A 274 -27.31 -9.35 24.45
C GLY A 274 -26.34 -9.20 23.27
N THR A 275 -25.05 -9.34 23.56
CA THR A 275 -23.96 -9.09 22.61
C THR A 275 -24.03 -10.03 21.40
N GLU A 276 -24.05 -11.35 21.61
CA GLU A 276 -23.98 -12.34 20.53
C GLU A 276 -25.16 -12.24 19.55
N ASN A 277 -26.38 -12.02 20.07
CA ASN A 277 -27.56 -11.86 19.22
C ASN A 277 -27.48 -10.55 18.42
N SER A 278 -26.99 -9.47 19.04
CA SER A 278 -26.85 -8.18 18.36
C SER A 278 -25.80 -8.20 17.25
N GLU A 279 -24.70 -8.93 17.41
CA GLU A 279 -23.67 -9.10 16.36
C GLU A 279 -24.21 -9.89 15.16
N LYS A 280 -25.00 -10.95 15.41
CA LYS A 280 -25.69 -11.71 14.35
C LYS A 280 -26.69 -10.85 13.57
N GLU A 281 -27.50 -10.09 14.27
CA GLU A 281 -28.47 -9.19 13.64
C GLU A 281 -27.78 -8.02 12.90
N LEU A 282 -26.65 -7.52 13.42
CA LEU A 282 -25.83 -6.52 12.73
C LEU A 282 -25.31 -7.05 11.39
N LYS A 283 -24.88 -8.32 11.34
CA LYS A 283 -24.48 -8.99 10.07
C LYS A 283 -25.61 -8.96 9.05
N LEU A 284 -26.85 -9.25 9.46
CA LEU A 284 -28.02 -9.24 8.56
C LEU A 284 -28.39 -7.83 8.07
N VAL A 285 -28.33 -6.82 8.95
CA VAL A 285 -28.59 -5.43 8.56
C VAL A 285 -27.50 -4.92 7.62
N PHE A 286 -26.23 -5.19 7.93
CA PHE A 286 -25.11 -4.78 7.09
C PHE A 286 -25.15 -5.46 5.72
N HIS A 287 -25.45 -6.77 5.66
CA HIS A 287 -25.69 -7.47 4.41
C HIS A 287 -26.82 -6.82 3.58
N SER A 288 -27.92 -6.44 4.24
CA SER A 288 -29.05 -5.79 3.57
C SER A 288 -28.65 -4.44 2.97
N LEU A 289 -27.83 -3.66 3.68
CA LEU A 289 -27.28 -2.41 3.16
C LEU A 289 -26.39 -2.65 1.94
N MET A 290 -25.46 -3.62 2.03
CA MET A 290 -24.48 -3.92 0.97
C MET A 290 -25.11 -4.52 -0.29
N THR A 291 -26.31 -5.09 -0.18
CA THR A 291 -27.07 -5.68 -1.30
C THR A 291 -28.22 -4.79 -1.78
N CYS A 292 -28.41 -3.61 -1.16
CA CYS A 292 -29.45 -2.67 -1.55
C CYS A 292 -29.22 -2.12 -2.96
N ASP A 293 -30.30 -1.92 -3.70
CA ASP A 293 -30.22 -1.36 -5.05
C ASP A 293 -29.56 0.03 -5.04
N LYS A 294 -28.66 0.25 -6.00
CA LYS A 294 -27.86 1.48 -6.08
C LYS A 294 -28.73 2.74 -6.26
N GLN A 295 -29.87 2.65 -6.95
CA GLN A 295 -30.78 3.78 -7.11
C GLN A 295 -31.42 4.13 -5.77
N ASN A 296 -31.86 3.12 -5.00
CA ASN A 296 -32.42 3.33 -3.66
C ASN A 296 -31.39 3.94 -2.70
N ILE A 297 -30.14 3.46 -2.73
CA ILE A 297 -29.03 4.06 -1.99
C ILE A 297 -28.86 5.54 -2.36
N THR A 298 -28.79 5.83 -3.66
CA THR A 298 -28.54 7.19 -4.17
C THR A 298 -29.67 8.15 -3.80
N MET A 299 -30.92 7.77 -4.04
CA MET A 299 -32.09 8.59 -3.72
C MET A 299 -32.20 8.85 -2.21
N SER A 300 -31.94 7.84 -1.39
CA SER A 300 -32.02 7.98 0.08
C SER A 300 -30.90 8.85 0.63
N LEU A 301 -29.67 8.77 0.09
CA LEU A 301 -28.58 9.67 0.45
C LEU A 301 -28.89 11.13 0.07
N GLN A 302 -29.46 11.36 -1.11
CA GLN A 302 -29.86 12.70 -1.54
C GLN A 302 -30.96 13.28 -0.63
N SER A 303 -31.95 12.46 -0.26
CA SER A 303 -32.99 12.84 0.68
C SER A 303 -32.41 13.19 2.05
N LEU A 304 -31.51 12.35 2.58
CA LEU A 304 -30.83 12.58 3.85
C LEU A 304 -30.08 13.91 3.85
N LEU A 305 -29.22 14.13 2.85
CA LEU A 305 -28.42 15.35 2.76
C LEU A 305 -29.31 16.59 2.66
N SER A 306 -30.36 16.53 1.84
CA SER A 306 -31.32 17.64 1.68
C SER A 306 -32.11 17.97 2.94
N ARG A 307 -32.38 16.96 3.78
CA ARG A 307 -33.02 17.16 5.09
C ARG A 307 -32.04 17.76 6.08
N LEU A 308 -30.89 17.12 6.26
CA LEU A 308 -29.89 17.52 7.25
C LEU A 308 -29.29 18.91 6.97
N GLU A 309 -29.21 19.34 5.71
CA GLU A 309 -28.78 20.70 5.35
C GLU A 309 -29.64 21.80 6.01
N LYS A 310 -30.93 21.51 6.27
CA LYS A 310 -31.91 22.45 6.83
C LYS A 310 -31.99 22.39 8.36
N GLU A 311 -31.38 21.40 8.98
CA GLU A 311 -31.33 21.24 10.42
C GLU A 311 -30.35 22.23 11.06
N ASP A 312 -30.49 22.47 12.35
CA ASP A 312 -29.57 23.33 13.09
C ASP A 312 -28.17 22.67 13.23
N SER A 313 -27.16 23.49 13.54
CA SER A 313 -25.76 23.04 13.64
C SER A 313 -25.54 21.90 14.63
N SER A 314 -26.30 21.84 15.73
CA SER A 314 -26.15 20.78 16.73
C SER A 314 -26.66 19.45 16.21
N THR A 315 -27.81 19.45 15.53
CA THR A 315 -28.38 18.28 14.85
C THR A 315 -27.48 17.81 13.70
N GLN A 316 -26.93 18.72 12.91
CA GLN A 316 -25.98 18.40 11.85
C GLN A 316 -24.72 17.68 12.37
N ILE A 317 -24.17 18.14 13.50
CA ILE A 317 -23.01 17.51 14.14
C ILE A 317 -23.38 16.12 14.67
N LEU A 318 -24.51 16.02 15.38
CA LEU A 318 -24.99 14.75 15.96
C LEU A 318 -25.18 13.68 14.88
N LEU A 319 -25.81 14.05 13.76
CA LEU A 319 -26.15 13.16 12.64
C LEU A 319 -25.05 13.08 11.55
N GLN A 320 -23.83 13.53 11.87
CA GLN A 320 -22.65 13.39 11.01
C GLN A 320 -22.77 14.02 9.61
N TYR A 321 -23.60 15.07 9.47
CA TYR A 321 -23.92 15.68 8.18
C TYR A 321 -22.66 16.08 7.38
N GLN A 322 -21.73 16.78 8.02
CA GLN A 322 -20.51 17.27 7.37
C GLN A 322 -19.63 16.14 6.82
N LEU A 323 -19.53 15.02 7.55
CA LEU A 323 -18.76 13.87 7.09
C LEU A 323 -19.46 13.21 5.90
N VAL A 324 -20.76 12.90 6.01
CA VAL A 324 -21.51 12.24 4.94
C VAL A 324 -21.56 13.13 3.68
N GLN A 325 -21.69 14.44 3.83
CA GLN A 325 -21.63 15.38 2.71
C GLN A 325 -20.26 15.35 2.00
N ARG A 326 -19.15 15.31 2.76
CA ARG A 326 -17.80 15.16 2.18
C ARG A 326 -17.64 13.84 1.44
N LEU A 327 -18.05 12.73 2.06
CA LEU A 327 -17.99 11.41 1.44
C LEU A 327 -18.82 11.34 0.17
N HIS A 328 -20.04 11.89 0.17
CA HIS A 328 -20.91 11.93 -1.00
C HIS A 328 -20.35 12.83 -2.11
N LYS A 329 -19.64 13.91 -1.77
CA LYS A 329 -18.95 14.75 -2.77
C LYS A 329 -17.83 13.99 -3.47
N ASP A 330 -17.06 13.20 -2.73
CA ASP A 330 -15.98 12.38 -3.30
C ASP A 330 -16.51 11.13 -4.03
N PHE A 331 -17.62 10.56 -3.52
CA PHE A 331 -18.25 9.33 -4.02
C PHE A 331 -19.78 9.48 -4.14
N PRO A 332 -20.29 10.17 -5.17
CA PRO A 332 -21.72 10.44 -5.30
C PRO A 332 -22.57 9.16 -5.38
N GLY A 333 -23.50 9.01 -4.43
CA GLY A 333 -24.43 7.89 -4.36
C GLY A 333 -23.81 6.54 -3.97
N ASP A 334 -22.59 6.53 -3.44
CA ASP A 334 -21.90 5.31 -3.00
C ASP A 334 -22.45 4.81 -1.64
N VAL A 335 -22.65 3.49 -1.52
CA VAL A 335 -23.15 2.83 -0.29
C VAL A 335 -22.28 3.12 0.93
N GLY A 336 -20.97 3.33 0.73
CA GLY A 336 -20.02 3.66 1.77
C GLY A 336 -20.29 5.00 2.46
N CYS A 337 -21.12 5.88 1.87
CA CYS A 337 -21.55 7.12 2.55
C CYS A 337 -22.41 6.85 3.80
N TRP A 338 -23.00 5.66 3.93
CA TRP A 338 -23.75 5.24 5.12
C TRP A 338 -22.85 4.69 6.23
N ALA A 339 -21.59 4.38 5.95
CA ALA A 339 -20.67 3.77 6.89
C ALA A 339 -20.45 4.54 8.22
N PRO A 340 -20.47 5.90 8.26
CA PRO A 340 -20.38 6.64 9.53
C PRO A 340 -21.45 6.30 10.58
N TYR A 341 -22.57 5.71 10.15
CA TYR A 341 -23.66 5.30 11.04
C TYR A 341 -23.49 3.88 11.59
N PHE A 342 -22.60 3.09 11.00
CA PHE A 342 -22.26 1.73 11.44
C PHE A 342 -20.87 1.65 12.07
N MET A 343 -19.92 2.51 11.67
CA MET A 343 -18.50 2.44 12.03
C MET A 343 -18.04 3.62 12.88
N ASN A 344 -17.05 3.41 13.76
CA ASN A 344 -16.54 4.50 14.59
C ASN A 344 -15.86 5.55 13.74
N TYR A 345 -16.31 6.79 13.83
CA TYR A 345 -15.63 7.94 13.23
C TYR A 345 -14.64 8.52 14.23
N LEU A 346 -13.36 8.20 14.01
CA LEU A 346 -12.24 8.54 14.87
C LEU A 346 -11.53 9.79 14.35
N LYS A 347 -11.21 10.69 15.28
CA LYS A 347 -10.37 11.87 15.04
C LYS A 347 -9.11 11.75 15.91
N LEU A 348 -8.02 11.34 15.29
CA LEU A 348 -6.74 11.12 15.95
C LEU A 348 -5.92 12.42 15.95
N SER A 349 -5.35 12.73 17.10
CA SER A 349 -4.30 13.74 17.26
C SER A 349 -2.94 13.18 16.84
N PRO A 350 -1.97 14.02 16.44
CA PRO A 350 -0.61 13.57 16.12
C PRO A 350 -0.01 12.69 17.23
N GLY A 351 0.53 11.53 16.85
CA GLY A 351 1.08 10.52 17.75
C GLY A 351 0.05 9.52 18.30
N GLN A 352 -1.26 9.69 18.09
CA GLN A 352 -2.22 8.61 18.33
C GLN A 352 -2.20 7.60 17.18
N ALA A 353 -2.57 6.36 17.47
CA ALA A 353 -2.56 5.29 16.49
C ALA A 353 -3.81 4.42 16.55
N ILE A 354 -4.08 3.70 15.47
CA ILE A 354 -5.07 2.61 15.38
C ILE A 354 -4.41 1.38 14.77
N PHE A 355 -4.76 0.20 15.29
CA PHE A 355 -4.34 -1.08 14.72
C PHE A 355 -5.53 -1.74 13.99
N LEU A 356 -5.32 -2.03 12.72
CA LEU A 356 -6.28 -2.63 11.82
C LEU A 356 -6.01 -4.13 11.77
N LYS A 357 -6.66 -4.85 12.69
CA LYS A 357 -6.60 -6.31 12.73
C LYS A 357 -7.36 -6.92 11.54
N PRO A 358 -7.11 -8.21 11.23
CA PRO A 358 -7.88 -8.91 10.22
C PRO A 358 -9.40 -8.85 10.49
N ASN A 359 -10.19 -8.85 9.42
CA ASN A 359 -11.64 -8.85 9.41
C ASN A 359 -12.31 -7.59 10.02
N LEU A 360 -11.53 -6.55 10.32
CA LEU A 360 -12.02 -5.28 10.83
C LEU A 360 -12.25 -4.30 9.66
N PRO A 361 -13.47 -3.76 9.49
CA PRO A 361 -13.73 -2.78 8.44
C PRO A 361 -13.13 -1.43 8.84
N HIS A 362 -12.50 -0.74 7.89
CA HIS A 362 -11.92 0.59 8.12
C HIS A 362 -11.78 1.40 6.83
N ALA A 363 -11.62 2.72 6.95
CA ALA A 363 -11.33 3.64 5.86
C ALA A 363 -10.58 4.87 6.41
N TYR A 364 -9.55 5.33 5.73
CA TYR A 364 -8.93 6.61 6.06
C TYR A 364 -9.63 7.75 5.32
N ILE A 365 -10.00 8.81 6.03
CA ILE A 365 -10.83 9.89 5.51
C ILE A 365 -9.99 11.10 5.13
N SER A 366 -9.09 11.55 6.00
CA SER A 366 -8.20 12.69 5.75
C SER A 366 -7.05 12.77 6.75
N GLY A 367 -5.97 13.47 6.38
CA GLY A 367 -4.81 13.70 7.24
C GLY A 367 -3.56 12.96 6.75
N ASP A 368 -2.46 13.12 7.47
CA ASP A 368 -1.20 12.44 7.17
C ASP A 368 -0.89 11.44 8.28
N CYS A 369 -0.38 10.26 7.92
CA CYS A 369 0.00 9.22 8.88
C CYS A 369 1.24 8.45 8.42
N VAL A 370 1.92 7.84 9.38
CA VAL A 370 2.80 6.70 9.13
C VAL A 370 1.93 5.45 9.14
N GLU A 371 2.04 4.62 8.11
CA GLU A 371 1.40 3.30 8.05
C GLU A 371 2.48 2.23 8.02
N CYS A 372 2.32 1.16 8.80
CA CYS A 372 3.10 -0.06 8.63
C CYS A 372 2.15 -1.24 8.47
N MET A 373 2.41 -2.09 7.49
CA MET A 373 1.57 -3.24 7.16
C MET A 373 2.40 -4.48 6.86
N ALA A 374 1.82 -5.66 7.05
CA ALA A 374 2.38 -6.87 6.45
C ALA A 374 2.37 -6.78 4.92
N CYS A 375 3.31 -7.44 4.25
CA CYS A 375 3.35 -7.47 2.79
C CYS A 375 2.20 -8.35 2.22
N SER A 376 1.11 -7.70 1.79
CA SER A 376 -0.02 -8.31 1.08
C SER A 376 -0.78 -7.24 0.29
N ASP A 377 -1.36 -7.63 -0.84
CA ASP A 377 -2.22 -6.80 -1.68
C ASP A 377 -3.72 -7.18 -1.53
N ASN A 378 -4.06 -8.08 -0.60
CA ASN A 378 -5.43 -8.53 -0.38
C ASN A 378 -6.31 -7.43 0.25
N VAL A 379 -7.36 -7.02 -0.46
CA VAL A 379 -8.29 -5.98 -0.03
C VAL A 379 -9.72 -6.36 -0.41
N VAL A 380 -10.59 -6.55 0.58
CA VAL A 380 -12.04 -6.69 0.37
C VAL A 380 -12.70 -5.35 0.65
N ARG A 381 -13.38 -4.78 -0.34
CA ARG A 381 -13.96 -3.42 -0.26
C ARG A 381 -15.41 -3.46 0.20
N ALA A 382 -15.87 -2.38 0.82
CA ALA A 382 -17.23 -2.20 1.32
C ALA A 382 -17.88 -0.86 0.92
N GLY A 383 -17.26 -0.11 -0.01
CA GLY A 383 -17.76 1.19 -0.47
C GLY A 383 -16.67 2.25 -0.56
N LEU A 384 -17.07 3.48 -0.85
CA LEU A 384 -16.20 4.61 -1.18
C LEU A 384 -15.21 4.23 -2.29
N THR A 385 -15.72 3.58 -3.34
CA THR A 385 -14.86 3.02 -4.38
C THR A 385 -15.60 2.81 -5.71
N PRO A 386 -14.95 3.11 -6.84
CA PRO A 386 -15.45 2.70 -8.15
C PRO A 386 -15.12 1.23 -8.47
N LYS A 387 -14.30 0.56 -7.65
CA LYS A 387 -13.83 -0.81 -7.88
C LYS A 387 -14.88 -1.84 -7.44
N HIS A 388 -14.68 -3.09 -7.87
CA HIS A 388 -15.53 -4.21 -7.47
C HIS A 388 -15.58 -4.39 -5.94
N ILE A 389 -16.77 -4.73 -5.45
CA ILE A 389 -17.10 -5.04 -4.05
C ILE A 389 -17.55 -6.50 -4.04
N ASP A 390 -16.73 -7.38 -3.48
CA ASP A 390 -17.12 -8.78 -3.24
C ASP A 390 -17.95 -8.85 -1.95
N VAL A 391 -19.26 -8.60 -2.10
CA VAL A 391 -20.19 -8.51 -0.96
C VAL A 391 -20.29 -9.82 -0.20
N LEU A 392 -20.18 -10.97 -0.88
CA LEU A 392 -20.31 -12.28 -0.24
C LEU A 392 -19.14 -12.51 0.71
N THR A 393 -17.91 -12.37 0.20
CA THR A 393 -16.71 -12.52 1.04
C THR A 393 -16.68 -11.46 2.15
N LEU A 394 -17.04 -10.21 1.83
CA LEU A 394 -17.09 -9.12 2.80
C LEU A 394 -18.02 -9.44 3.97
N VAL A 395 -19.29 -9.74 3.70
CA VAL A 395 -20.27 -9.97 4.77
C VAL A 395 -19.90 -11.21 5.57
N ASP A 396 -19.30 -12.22 4.95
CA ASP A 396 -18.96 -13.42 5.69
C ASP A 396 -17.78 -13.21 6.64
N MET A 397 -16.75 -12.51 6.19
CA MET A 397 -15.46 -12.40 6.90
C MET A 397 -15.46 -11.44 8.08
N LEU A 398 -16.29 -10.39 8.09
CA LEU A 398 -16.21 -9.33 9.11
C LEU A 398 -16.48 -9.87 10.52
N ASP A 399 -15.81 -9.30 11.53
CA ASP A 399 -15.92 -9.80 12.91
C ASP A 399 -17.22 -9.41 13.63
N TYR A 400 -17.95 -8.41 13.12
CA TYR A 400 -19.19 -7.82 13.65
C TYR A 400 -19.19 -7.40 15.12
N LYS A 401 -18.02 -7.45 15.76
CA LYS A 401 -17.85 -6.96 17.12
C LYS A 401 -17.93 -5.44 17.12
N SER A 402 -18.53 -4.89 18.16
CA SER A 402 -18.60 -3.45 18.37
C SER A 402 -17.50 -2.98 19.33
N TYR A 403 -17.01 -1.77 19.11
CA TYR A 403 -15.91 -1.17 19.87
C TYR A 403 -16.25 0.27 20.24
N THR A 404 -15.85 0.74 21.42
CA THR A 404 -15.83 2.18 21.71
C THR A 404 -14.69 2.88 20.97
N ASN A 405 -14.73 4.21 20.90
CA ASN A 405 -13.64 4.97 20.29
C ASN A 405 -12.31 4.76 21.02
N GLU A 406 -12.34 4.60 22.34
CA GLU A 406 -11.16 4.38 23.19
C GLU A 406 -10.57 2.99 22.96
N GLU A 407 -11.40 1.96 22.81
CA GLU A 407 -10.95 0.60 22.50
C GLU A 407 -10.29 0.49 21.12
N MET A 408 -10.62 1.40 20.20
CA MET A 408 -9.98 1.47 18.88
C MET A 408 -8.59 2.12 18.90
N LEU A 409 -8.25 2.87 19.95
CA LEU A 409 -6.93 3.50 20.05
C LEU A 409 -5.86 2.47 20.42
N PHE A 410 -4.75 2.50 19.68
CA PHE A 410 -3.59 1.66 19.93
C PHE A 410 -2.48 2.48 20.61
N THR A 411 -2.36 2.32 21.92
CA THR A 411 -1.43 3.11 22.76
C THR A 411 -0.02 2.52 22.70
N PRO A 412 1.04 3.35 22.53
CA PRO A 412 2.42 2.87 22.55
C PRO A 412 2.88 2.54 23.97
N GLN A 413 3.88 1.69 24.06
CA GLN A 413 4.64 1.45 25.29
C GLN A 413 5.91 2.29 25.25
N LEU A 414 6.24 2.98 26.35
CA LEU A 414 7.51 3.69 26.46
C LEU A 414 8.65 2.66 26.54
N GLU A 415 9.70 2.84 25.74
CA GLU A 415 10.90 2.00 25.82
C GLU A 415 12.01 2.70 26.61
N ASP A 416 12.20 3.99 26.37
CA ASP A 416 13.09 4.87 27.13
C ASP A 416 12.64 6.34 27.02
N GLU A 417 13.47 7.29 27.44
CA GLU A 417 13.14 8.73 27.42
C GLU A 417 12.97 9.31 26.00
N ASN A 418 13.59 8.70 24.99
CA ASN A 418 13.61 9.18 23.61
C ASN A 418 12.74 8.33 22.67
N SER A 419 12.19 7.21 23.13
CA SER A 419 11.48 6.27 22.27
C SER A 419 10.27 5.58 22.90
N CYS A 420 9.24 5.39 22.07
CA CYS A 420 8.08 4.55 22.39
C CYS A 420 7.71 3.66 21.21
N ILE A 421 7.08 2.52 21.49
CA ILE A 421 6.81 1.47 20.52
C ILE A 421 5.34 1.07 20.49
N TRP A 422 4.80 0.94 19.29
CA TRP A 422 3.55 0.21 19.02
C TRP A 422 3.90 -1.21 18.59
N ARG A 423 3.48 -2.20 19.37
CA ARG A 423 3.68 -3.64 19.10
C ARG A 423 2.34 -4.33 18.85
N PRO A 424 1.80 -4.28 17.62
CA PRO A 424 0.62 -5.08 17.31
C PRO A 424 0.86 -6.57 17.58
N PRO A 425 -0.19 -7.35 17.88
CA PRO A 425 -0.08 -8.78 18.18
C PRO A 425 0.14 -9.63 16.92
N VAL A 426 1.05 -9.19 16.04
CA VAL A 426 1.46 -9.88 14.82
C VAL A 426 2.98 -9.89 14.76
N PRO A 427 3.59 -10.92 14.16
CA PRO A 427 5.05 -11.03 14.07
C PRO A 427 5.65 -10.14 12.98
N ASP A 428 4.83 -9.72 12.03
CA ASP A 428 5.24 -9.04 10.80
C ASP A 428 5.97 -7.73 11.09
N PHE A 429 5.45 -6.92 12.03
CA PHE A 429 6.04 -5.62 12.33
C PHE A 429 5.71 -5.07 13.73
N ALA A 430 6.54 -4.12 14.15
CA ALA A 430 6.26 -3.11 15.16
C ALA A 430 6.83 -1.76 14.68
N VAL A 431 6.34 -0.65 15.23
CA VAL A 431 6.82 0.70 14.88
C VAL A 431 7.27 1.43 16.13
N VAL A 432 8.48 1.97 16.11
CA VAL A 432 9.06 2.80 17.16
C VAL A 432 9.03 4.25 16.69
N ARG A 433 8.54 5.15 17.53
CA ARG A 433 8.78 6.59 17.37
C ARG A 433 9.99 6.97 18.21
N ILE A 434 10.95 7.61 17.57
CA ILE A 434 12.17 8.13 18.21
C ILE A 434 12.11 9.66 18.13
N LYS A 435 12.32 10.33 19.25
CA LYS A 435 12.37 11.79 19.33
C LYS A 435 13.53 12.22 20.21
N VAL A 436 14.49 12.94 19.62
CA VAL A 436 15.73 13.39 20.27
C VAL A 436 15.77 14.92 20.24
N GLN A 437 16.06 15.56 21.39
CA GLN A 437 16.11 17.02 21.51
C GLN A 437 17.51 17.57 21.24
N SER A 438 17.60 18.88 20.98
CA SER A 438 18.88 19.59 20.82
C SER A 438 19.78 19.37 22.02
N GLY A 439 21.08 19.16 21.77
CA GLY A 439 22.10 18.99 22.81
C GLY A 439 22.27 17.57 23.31
N ASP A 440 21.38 16.65 22.93
CA ASP A 440 21.49 15.22 23.24
C ASP A 440 22.10 14.43 22.07
N SER A 441 22.59 13.24 22.37
CA SER A 441 22.86 12.20 21.38
C SER A 441 22.23 10.90 21.87
N TYR A 442 21.50 10.23 20.98
CA TYR A 442 20.72 9.05 21.34
C TYR A 442 21.18 7.83 20.55
N ASN A 443 21.52 6.77 21.28
CA ASN A 443 21.84 5.47 20.71
C ASN A 443 20.58 4.60 20.70
N THR A 444 20.07 4.27 19.50
CA THR A 444 18.84 3.48 19.37
C THR A 444 18.97 2.11 20.02
N ILE A 445 17.87 1.58 20.57
CA ILE A 445 17.83 0.19 21.06
C ILE A 445 18.18 -0.78 19.92
N VAL A 446 19.14 -1.67 20.17
CA VAL A 446 19.56 -2.72 19.21
C VAL A 446 18.39 -3.69 18.96
N ARG A 447 18.07 -3.93 17.69
CA ARG A 447 16.97 -4.82 17.29
C ARG A 447 17.51 -6.06 16.58
N PRO A 448 17.10 -7.29 16.94
CA PRO A 448 17.50 -8.52 16.24
C PRO A 448 16.75 -8.71 14.89
N SER A 449 16.35 -7.61 14.24
CA SER A 449 15.56 -7.59 13.01
C SER A 449 15.99 -6.42 12.11
N PRO A 450 15.77 -6.49 10.78
CA PRO A 450 16.08 -5.35 9.92
C PRO A 450 15.13 -4.21 10.26
N SER A 451 15.62 -2.98 10.11
CA SER A 451 14.85 -1.78 10.34
C SER A 451 14.80 -0.89 9.11
N VAL A 452 13.64 -0.26 8.90
CA VAL A 452 13.47 0.85 7.97
C VAL A 452 13.10 2.07 8.79
N ILE A 453 13.89 3.14 8.68
CA ILE A 453 13.76 4.34 9.51
C ILE A 453 13.49 5.52 8.60
N ILE A 454 12.41 6.27 8.83
CA ILE A 454 12.15 7.54 8.15
C ILE A 454 12.24 8.70 9.12
N ILE A 455 13.00 9.72 8.75
CA ILE A 455 13.04 10.99 9.47
C ILE A 455 11.88 11.85 8.97
N THR A 456 11.06 12.34 9.90
CA THR A 456 9.81 13.06 9.57
C THR A 456 9.87 14.54 9.92
N SER A 457 10.70 14.93 10.88
CA SER A 457 10.92 16.33 11.24
C SER A 457 12.29 16.55 11.87
N GLY A 458 12.73 17.82 11.85
CA GLY A 458 13.97 18.23 12.49
C GLY A 458 15.22 18.07 11.59
N SER A 459 16.41 18.27 12.16
CA SER A 459 17.68 18.19 11.43
C SER A 459 18.83 17.73 12.34
N GLY A 460 19.82 17.06 11.75
CA GLY A 460 21.06 16.64 12.40
C GLY A 460 21.77 15.56 11.61
N HIS A 461 22.33 14.59 12.32
CA HIS A 461 23.07 13.47 11.72
C HIS A 461 22.68 12.15 12.37
N ALA A 462 22.72 11.09 11.57
CA ALA A 462 22.53 9.71 11.99
C ALA A 462 23.79 8.91 11.63
N CYS A 463 24.36 8.17 12.58
CA CYS A 463 25.64 7.48 12.41
C CYS A 463 25.57 6.03 12.90
N ASP A 464 25.94 5.08 12.04
CA ASP A 464 26.26 3.70 12.44
C ASP A 464 27.79 3.52 12.39
N THR A 465 28.37 3.64 11.19
CA THR A 465 29.83 3.78 11.00
C THR A 465 30.24 5.12 10.44
N GLU A 466 29.48 5.61 9.46
CA GLU A 466 29.67 6.89 8.81
C GLU A 466 28.41 7.75 9.01
N PRO A 467 28.56 9.07 9.18
CA PRO A 467 27.43 9.95 9.38
C PRO A 467 26.66 10.15 8.06
N VAL A 468 25.34 10.06 8.15
CA VAL A 468 24.38 10.47 7.11
C VAL A 468 23.61 11.67 7.63
N GLN A 469 23.33 12.62 6.73
CA GLN A 469 22.53 13.78 7.10
C GLN A 469 21.12 13.33 7.48
N ALA A 470 20.71 13.65 8.70
CA ALA A 470 19.39 13.34 9.21
C ALA A 470 18.48 14.54 9.00
N ARG A 471 17.55 14.46 8.04
CA ARG A 471 16.58 15.52 7.74
C ARG A 471 15.30 14.92 7.16
N PRO A 472 14.18 15.65 7.10
CA PRO A 472 12.89 15.07 6.76
C PRO A 472 12.93 14.44 5.37
N GLY A 473 12.41 13.22 5.25
CA GLY A 473 12.37 12.45 4.02
C GLY A 473 13.60 11.60 3.74
N VAL A 474 14.67 11.71 4.54
CA VAL A 474 15.75 10.72 4.52
C VAL A 474 15.23 9.41 5.12
N VAL A 475 15.44 8.33 4.38
CA VAL A 475 15.04 6.97 4.76
C VAL A 475 16.29 6.10 4.84
N LEU A 476 16.43 5.36 5.93
CA LEU A 476 17.61 4.55 6.22
C LEU A 476 17.21 3.09 6.41
N PHE A 477 17.96 2.18 5.80
CA PHE A 477 17.92 0.77 6.15
C PHE A 477 19.04 0.45 7.14
N LEU A 478 18.67 -0.21 8.24
CA LEU A 478 19.60 -0.68 9.26
C LEU A 478 19.50 -2.20 9.38
N LYS A 479 20.63 -2.89 9.25
CA LYS A 479 20.70 -4.34 9.40
C LYS A 479 20.31 -4.77 10.81
N ALA A 480 19.89 -6.02 10.95
CA ALA A 480 19.68 -6.66 12.24
C ALA A 480 20.92 -6.55 13.14
N SER A 481 20.66 -6.39 14.44
CA SER A 481 21.63 -6.29 15.53
C SER A 481 22.64 -5.15 15.39
N ARG A 482 22.26 -4.08 14.67
CA ARG A 482 23.01 -2.82 14.60
C ARG A 482 22.30 -1.73 15.42
N GLN A 483 23.04 -0.67 15.68
CA GLN A 483 22.58 0.51 16.41
C GLN A 483 22.85 1.75 15.56
N LEU A 484 21.99 2.76 15.72
CA LEU A 484 22.15 4.06 15.12
C LEU A 484 22.32 5.11 16.23
N THR A 485 23.33 5.97 16.10
CA THR A 485 23.48 7.17 16.92
C THR A 485 22.83 8.34 16.21
N ILE A 486 21.85 8.97 16.84
CA ILE A 486 21.12 10.13 16.33
C ILE A 486 21.54 11.36 17.12
N THR A 487 22.01 12.38 16.43
CA THR A 487 22.48 13.63 17.03
C THR A 487 21.85 14.81 16.29
N PRO A 488 20.88 15.51 16.91
CA PRO A 488 20.29 16.73 16.34
C PRO A 488 21.31 17.86 16.17
N ASP A 489 21.06 18.75 15.22
CA ASP A 489 21.79 20.02 15.13
C ASP A 489 21.48 20.92 16.32
N GLU A 490 22.38 21.87 16.62
CA GLU A 490 22.15 22.88 17.67
C GLU A 490 20.86 23.67 17.40
N GLY A 491 19.98 23.72 18.39
CA GLY A 491 18.68 24.39 18.29
C GLY A 491 17.62 23.62 17.51
N SER A 492 17.90 22.38 17.09
CA SER A 492 16.98 21.51 16.34
C SER A 492 16.58 20.27 17.15
N HIS A 493 15.67 19.47 16.62
CA HIS A 493 15.35 18.14 17.15
C HIS A 493 15.47 17.11 16.01
N ILE A 494 15.31 15.83 16.31
CA ILE A 494 15.06 14.80 15.28
C ILE A 494 13.85 13.99 15.72
N GLU A 495 12.88 13.82 14.83
CA GLU A 495 11.79 12.86 15.00
C GLU A 495 11.75 11.87 13.85
N ALA A 496 11.82 10.57 14.19
CA ALA A 496 11.86 9.48 13.23
C ALA A 496 10.90 8.35 13.62
N TYR A 497 10.48 7.59 12.61
CA TYR A 497 9.70 6.36 12.79
C TYR A 497 10.51 5.18 12.25
N GLN A 498 10.75 4.19 13.10
CA GLN A 498 11.49 2.97 12.80
C GLN A 498 10.51 1.79 12.75
N ALA A 499 10.32 1.21 11.57
CA ALA A 499 9.63 -0.08 11.45
C ALA A 499 10.64 -1.22 11.63
N ILE A 500 10.27 -2.20 12.44
CA ILE A 500 11.05 -3.42 12.75
C ILE A 500 10.17 -4.65 12.63
N CYS A 501 10.75 -5.85 12.52
CA CYS A 501 9.99 -7.10 12.70
C CYS A 501 9.73 -7.35 14.20
N ASN A 502 8.58 -7.95 14.51
CA ASN A 502 8.15 -8.26 15.89
C ASN A 502 8.22 -9.77 16.17
N VAL A 503 9.35 -10.39 15.79
CA VAL A 503 9.61 -11.83 15.89
C VAL A 503 10.23 -12.25 17.22
#